data_AF-A0A3N5KFQ5-F1
#
_entry.id   AF-A0A3N5KFQ5-F1
#
_cell.length_a   1.000
_cell.length_b   1.000
_cell.length_c   1.000
_cell.angle_alpha   90.00
_cell.angle_beta   90.00
_cell.angle_gamma   90.00
#
_symmetry.space_group_name_H-M   'P 1'
#
loop_
_entity.id
_entity.type
_entity.pdbx_description
1 polymer ?
#
loop_
_entity_poly.entity_id
_entity_poly.type
_entity_poly.pdbx_seq_one_letter_code
_entity_poly.pdbx_strand_id
1 'polypeptide(L)'
;MKYTAVILFMVLVGVLRGTAQPLTDIRILNEDQKSILLEFTPVVTAENVPGSDGTVYTRFRFSGSQTTFDTAGRVDFSRIVLLLFPSGQYSIQVQGGEFQTRDSVKVLPKPIIKSLKGFGIREIYSEAQARNSLRPFPHRALAEILRVGKTSVGFMGSLLLRPVQLMEDGKVRIYSRLTVRIEFKDALPEGLRPGCFLRGDIPQKAQLAQRSETGLGKISTGVSPFAQGDWYRIDVTETGMYKLDYSFFRKLKITIQDINSVRVFGNGGVMIPENNTDPRPDSLVEIPRLLVRKNSAGTDTSDFLLFYGRGVRGWTYNSLRGDFTHYINPYTENNCYYFTVDQGTGKQMDSVVSPASPLTSKQYFLEKILVEQERANLLHSGRRWVGKEFSGTDNTDTYYLSLPGIMENTSVKYLFNFVRRSATTDNLAIFENSSSIQQQAMWTTSLSDGSLGDGETTPYAEDYSLSAAGNPMPAN
;
A
#
# COMPACT_ATOMS: atom_id res chain seq x y z
N MET A 1 0.48 -5.58 -60.70
CA MET A 1 -0.56 -4.57 -60.40
C MET A 1 -0.90 -4.67 -58.93
N LYS A 2 -0.65 -3.58 -58.18
CA LYS A 2 -0.80 -3.52 -56.71
C LYS A 2 -2.26 -3.25 -56.36
N TYR A 3 -2.86 -4.08 -55.51
CA TYR A 3 -4.09 -3.73 -54.80
C TYR A 3 -3.69 -3.09 -53.47
N THR A 4 -3.93 -1.79 -53.36
CA THR A 4 -3.76 -1.03 -52.12
C THR A 4 -5.13 -0.95 -51.45
N ALA A 5 -5.31 -1.73 -50.37
CA ALA A 5 -6.45 -1.59 -49.48
C ALA A 5 -6.23 -0.35 -48.59
N VAL A 6 -7.05 0.68 -48.79
CA VAL A 6 -7.09 1.86 -47.93
C VAL A 6 -7.96 1.51 -46.72
N ILE A 7 -7.32 1.25 -45.58
CA ILE A 7 -7.99 1.11 -44.28
C ILE A 7 -8.14 2.52 -43.70
N LEU A 8 -9.37 3.01 -43.67
CA LEU A 8 -9.75 4.29 -43.08
C LEU A 8 -9.80 4.13 -41.55
N PHE A 9 -8.75 4.56 -40.85
CA PHE A 9 -8.72 4.62 -39.38
C PHE A 9 -9.42 5.90 -38.93
N MET A 10 -10.70 5.80 -38.56
CA MET A 10 -11.44 6.91 -37.97
C MET A 10 -11.07 6.98 -36.47
N VAL A 11 -10.12 7.85 -36.12
CA VAL A 11 -9.77 8.13 -34.73
C VAL A 11 -10.89 8.97 -34.12
N LEU A 12 -11.82 8.32 -33.43
CA LEU A 12 -12.79 8.98 -32.57
C LEU A 12 -12.06 9.48 -31.32
N VAL A 13 -11.48 10.69 -31.39
CA VAL A 13 -11.04 11.43 -30.19
C VAL A 13 -12.30 11.93 -29.48
N GLY A 14 -12.97 11.03 -28.76
CA GLY A 14 -13.96 11.40 -27.77
C GLY A 14 -13.24 12.06 -26.61
N VAL A 15 -13.18 13.40 -26.61
CA VAL A 15 -12.88 14.16 -25.40
C VAL A 15 -14.07 13.97 -24.48
N LEU A 16 -14.05 12.92 -23.65
CA LEU A 16 -14.87 12.83 -22.46
C LEU A 16 -14.41 13.95 -21.53
N ARG A 17 -14.94 15.16 -21.73
CA ARG A 17 -14.95 16.18 -20.69
C ARG A 17 -15.93 15.67 -19.64
N GLY A 18 -15.43 14.89 -18.69
CA GLY A 18 -16.11 14.71 -17.43
C GLY A 18 -16.29 16.09 -16.83
N THR A 19 -17.49 16.65 -16.95
CA THR A 19 -17.85 17.86 -16.21
C THR A 19 -17.90 17.46 -14.75
N ALA A 20 -16.84 17.72 -14.00
CA ALA A 20 -16.90 17.70 -12.54
C ALA A 20 -18.12 18.52 -12.14
N GLN A 21 -19.03 17.95 -11.34
CA GLN A 21 -20.12 18.75 -10.79
C GLN A 21 -19.48 19.90 -10.00
N PRO A 22 -19.85 21.16 -10.25
CA PRO A 22 -19.32 22.27 -9.49
C PRO A 22 -19.65 22.05 -8.01
N LEU A 23 -18.66 22.23 -7.14
CA LEU A 23 -18.86 22.21 -5.69
C LEU A 23 -19.84 23.34 -5.35
N THR A 24 -21.08 22.97 -5.02
CA THR A 24 -22.15 23.95 -4.74
C THR A 24 -22.00 24.62 -3.38
N ASP A 25 -21.21 24.03 -2.49
CA ASP A 25 -21.00 24.44 -1.11
C ASP A 25 -19.73 25.29 -0.89
N ILE A 26 -18.81 25.36 -1.85
CA ILE A 26 -17.54 26.08 -1.72
C ILE A 26 -17.37 27.08 -2.87
N ARG A 27 -17.10 28.33 -2.52
CA ARG A 27 -16.84 29.41 -3.47
C ARG A 27 -15.48 30.06 -3.20
N ILE A 28 -14.71 30.29 -4.25
CA ILE A 28 -13.50 31.12 -4.18
C ILE A 28 -13.94 32.58 -4.28
N LEU A 29 -13.73 33.36 -3.22
CA LEU A 29 -14.03 34.79 -3.18
C LEU A 29 -12.91 35.60 -3.82
N ASN A 30 -11.67 35.24 -3.53
CA ASN A 30 -10.47 35.85 -4.10
C ASN A 30 -9.31 34.84 -4.10
N GLU A 31 -8.41 34.93 -5.06
CA GLU A 31 -7.14 34.22 -5.04
C GLU A 31 -6.09 34.91 -5.91
N ASP A 32 -4.83 34.72 -5.54
CA ASP A 32 -3.67 35.09 -6.32
C ASP A 32 -2.61 33.98 -6.19
N GLN A 33 -1.37 34.24 -6.58
CA GLN A 33 -0.30 33.24 -6.50
C GLN A 33 0.16 32.93 -5.06
N LYS A 34 -0.19 33.78 -4.09
CA LYS A 34 0.24 33.73 -2.69
C LYS A 34 -0.93 33.59 -1.72
N SER A 35 -2.18 33.69 -2.16
CA SER A 35 -3.32 33.64 -1.25
C SER A 35 -4.56 33.03 -1.89
N ILE A 36 -5.43 32.49 -1.05
CA ILE A 36 -6.78 32.11 -1.41
C ILE A 36 -7.75 32.44 -0.28
N LEU A 37 -8.88 33.02 -0.64
CA LEU A 37 -10.01 33.33 0.22
C LEU A 37 -11.20 32.51 -0.23
N LEU A 38 -11.63 31.60 0.64
CA LEU A 38 -12.73 30.67 0.40
C LEU A 38 -13.93 31.03 1.27
N GLU A 39 -15.11 30.88 0.71
CA GLU A 39 -16.38 30.83 1.40
C GLU A 39 -16.94 29.42 1.33
N PHE A 40 -17.34 28.88 2.47
CA PHE A 40 -17.97 27.57 2.60
C PHE A 40 -19.36 27.73 3.22
N THR A 41 -20.39 27.30 2.48
CA THR A 41 -21.80 27.42 2.84
C THR A 41 -22.47 26.03 2.87
N PRO A 42 -22.22 25.23 3.92
CA PRO A 42 -22.77 23.89 4.01
C PRO A 42 -24.26 23.89 4.40
N VAL A 43 -25.03 23.01 3.77
CA VAL A 43 -26.35 22.63 4.26
C VAL A 43 -26.20 21.46 5.23
N VAL A 44 -26.15 21.77 6.53
CA VAL A 44 -25.94 20.76 7.59
C VAL A 44 -27.27 20.14 8.01
N THR A 45 -27.39 18.82 7.85
CA THR A 45 -28.50 18.01 8.35
C THR A 45 -28.05 17.16 9.54
N ALA A 46 -29.03 16.67 10.31
CA ALA A 46 -28.81 15.85 11.49
C ALA A 46 -29.57 14.53 11.34
N GLU A 47 -28.88 13.42 11.60
CA GLU A 47 -29.38 12.05 11.56
C GLU A 47 -29.42 11.50 13.00
N ASN A 48 -30.54 10.90 13.39
CA ASN A 48 -30.69 10.23 14.68
C ASN A 48 -30.11 8.82 14.61
N VAL A 49 -29.16 8.52 15.49
CA VAL A 49 -28.45 7.23 15.57
C VAL A 49 -28.74 6.57 16.92
N PRO A 50 -29.47 5.44 16.96
CA PRO A 50 -29.82 4.78 18.22
C PRO A 50 -28.61 4.09 18.86
N GLY A 51 -28.33 4.44 20.11
CA GLY A 51 -27.31 3.82 20.96
C GLY A 51 -27.73 2.49 21.58
N SER A 52 -26.76 1.70 22.02
CA SER A 52 -27.04 0.46 22.78
C SER A 52 -27.45 0.71 24.23
N ASP A 53 -27.19 1.91 24.72
CA ASP A 53 -27.53 2.39 26.06
C ASP A 53 -28.92 3.05 26.12
N GLY A 54 -29.68 3.02 25.02
CA GLY A 54 -30.98 3.69 24.90
C GLY A 54 -30.89 5.19 24.58
N THR A 55 -29.69 5.75 24.54
CA THR A 55 -29.46 7.14 24.14
C THR A 55 -29.59 7.28 22.62
N VAL A 56 -30.29 8.31 22.14
CA VAL A 56 -30.28 8.66 20.72
C VAL A 56 -29.19 9.68 20.47
N TYR A 57 -28.21 9.30 19.66
CA TYR A 57 -27.10 10.16 19.27
C TYR A 57 -27.43 10.93 17.99
N THR A 58 -26.73 12.04 17.78
CA THR A 58 -26.84 12.88 16.60
C THR A 58 -25.58 12.76 15.75
N ARG A 59 -25.74 12.36 14.49
CA ARG A 59 -24.71 12.42 13.46
C ARG A 59 -25.02 13.59 12.52
N PHE A 60 -24.06 14.48 12.29
CA PHE A 60 -24.23 15.58 11.34
C PHE A 60 -23.75 15.18 9.94
N ARG A 61 -24.46 15.65 8.91
CA ARG A 61 -24.17 15.41 7.50
C ARG A 61 -24.24 16.71 6.71
N PHE A 62 -23.44 16.82 5.66
CA PHE A 62 -23.49 17.89 4.67
C PHE A 62 -22.83 17.37 3.38
N SER A 63 -22.90 18.14 2.30
CA SER A 63 -22.31 17.74 1.01
C SER A 63 -20.84 17.37 1.18
N GLY A 64 -20.48 16.14 0.80
CA GLY A 64 -19.14 15.57 0.95
C GLY A 64 -18.55 15.64 2.37
N SER A 65 -19.41 15.55 3.40
CA SER A 65 -19.02 15.44 4.80
C SER A 65 -18.37 14.10 5.10
N GLN A 66 -17.25 14.15 5.80
CA GLN A 66 -16.53 13.04 6.40
C GLN A 66 -16.87 12.93 7.89
N THR A 67 -16.86 11.72 8.45
CA THR A 67 -16.98 11.50 9.91
C THR A 67 -15.77 10.71 10.40
N THR A 68 -14.89 11.35 11.17
CA THR A 68 -13.68 10.70 11.70
C THR A 68 -13.64 10.74 13.21
N PHE A 69 -12.80 9.88 13.78
CA PHE A 69 -12.53 9.86 15.21
C PHE A 69 -11.04 9.97 15.47
N ASP A 70 -10.63 10.83 16.40
CA ASP A 70 -9.23 10.86 16.83
C ASP A 70 -8.87 9.70 17.77
N THR A 71 -7.61 9.67 18.17
CA THR A 71 -7.07 8.70 19.15
C THR A 71 -7.78 8.77 20.50
N ALA A 72 -8.31 9.94 20.89
CA ALA A 72 -9.10 10.14 22.10
C ALA A 72 -10.60 9.78 21.92
N GLY A 73 -11.02 9.43 20.71
CA GLY A 73 -12.40 9.05 20.40
C GLY A 73 -13.38 10.20 20.16
N ARG A 74 -12.88 11.43 19.94
CA ARG A 74 -13.72 12.57 19.54
C ARG A 74 -14.08 12.46 18.08
N VAL A 75 -15.36 12.64 17.80
CA VAL A 75 -15.85 12.72 16.43
C VAL A 75 -15.51 14.07 15.80
N ASP A 76 -15.27 14.05 14.50
CA ASP A 76 -15.08 15.21 13.64
C ASP A 76 -16.00 15.10 12.42
N PHE A 77 -16.64 16.20 12.06
CA PHE A 77 -17.45 16.29 10.85
C PHE A 77 -16.78 17.31 9.94
N SER A 78 -16.11 16.84 8.88
CA SER A 78 -15.26 17.72 8.06
C SER A 78 -15.56 17.63 6.56
N ARG A 79 -15.40 18.73 5.84
CA ARG A 79 -15.32 18.78 4.38
C ARG A 79 -13.84 18.85 4.00
N ILE A 80 -13.38 17.98 3.11
CA ILE A 80 -11.98 17.98 2.67
C ILE A 80 -11.88 18.52 1.26
N VAL A 81 -10.94 19.42 1.06
CA VAL A 81 -10.70 20.14 -0.19
C VAL A 81 -9.24 20.03 -0.58
N LEU A 82 -8.95 19.67 -1.83
CA LEU A 82 -7.58 19.64 -2.34
C LEU A 82 -7.16 21.04 -2.83
N LEU A 83 -6.00 21.51 -2.39
CA LEU A 83 -5.42 22.77 -2.86
C LEU A 83 -4.01 22.56 -3.41
N LEU A 84 -3.61 23.45 -4.31
CA LEU A 84 -2.24 23.58 -4.78
C LEU A 84 -1.49 24.58 -3.89
N PHE A 85 -0.28 24.21 -3.47
CA PHE A 85 0.56 24.99 -2.58
C PHE A 85 1.85 25.36 -3.30
N PRO A 86 2.35 26.58 -3.12
CA PRO A 86 3.70 26.89 -3.55
C PRO A 86 4.70 26.18 -2.62
N SER A 87 4.50 26.13 -1.30
CA SER A 87 5.34 25.35 -0.38
C SER A 87 4.61 24.93 0.88
N GLY A 88 5.28 24.16 1.74
CA GLY A 88 4.77 23.77 3.06
C GLY A 88 4.75 24.90 4.10
N GLN A 89 5.12 26.14 3.75
CA GLN A 89 5.08 27.29 4.65
C GLN A 89 3.87 28.18 4.33
N TYR A 90 2.90 28.21 5.24
CA TYR A 90 1.62 28.92 5.09
C TYR A 90 1.07 29.39 6.44
N SER A 91 0.11 30.33 6.38
CA SER A 91 -0.75 30.71 7.50
C SER A 91 -2.22 30.60 7.10
N ILE A 92 -3.05 30.12 8.02
CA ILE A 92 -4.50 29.97 7.84
C ILE A 92 -5.23 30.81 8.87
N GLN A 93 -6.26 31.55 8.43
CA GLN A 93 -7.08 32.40 9.27
C GLN A 93 -8.56 32.21 8.91
N VAL A 94 -9.39 32.00 9.92
CA VAL A 94 -10.86 32.01 9.76
C VAL A 94 -11.31 33.45 9.97
N GLN A 95 -11.77 34.11 8.91
CA GLN A 95 -12.11 35.54 8.92
C GLN A 95 -13.50 35.82 9.51
N GLY A 96 -14.39 34.83 9.45
CA GLY A 96 -15.74 34.96 10.00
C GLY A 96 -16.56 33.69 9.78
N GLY A 97 -17.62 33.56 10.56
CA GLY A 97 -18.58 32.49 10.38
C GLY A 97 -19.94 32.84 10.95
N GLU A 98 -20.99 32.46 10.23
CA GLU A 98 -22.36 32.53 10.73
C GLU A 98 -22.72 31.16 11.27
N PHE A 99 -23.18 31.09 12.52
CA PHE A 99 -23.55 29.84 13.16
C PHE A 99 -24.78 29.97 14.03
N GLN A 100 -25.44 28.84 14.24
CA GLN A 100 -26.45 28.66 15.26
C GLN A 100 -25.92 27.71 16.33
N THR A 101 -26.28 27.97 17.58
CA THR A 101 -25.99 27.06 18.69
C THR A 101 -27.18 26.13 18.89
N ARG A 102 -26.92 24.84 19.00
CA ARG A 102 -27.88 23.85 19.51
C ARG A 102 -27.42 23.39 20.88
N ASP A 103 -28.31 23.50 21.86
CA ASP A 103 -28.07 23.03 23.21
C ASP A 103 -28.44 21.55 23.36
N SER A 104 -27.82 20.88 24.33
CA SER A 104 -28.18 19.50 24.74
C SER A 104 -28.10 18.46 23.62
N VAL A 105 -27.15 18.58 22.69
CA VAL A 105 -26.94 17.62 21.61
C VAL A 105 -26.05 16.47 22.09
N LYS A 106 -26.59 15.25 22.04
CA LYS A 106 -25.82 14.02 22.26
C LYS A 106 -25.12 13.63 20.97
N VAL A 107 -23.90 14.10 20.77
CA VAL A 107 -23.14 13.83 19.55
C VAL A 107 -22.65 12.38 19.51
N LEU A 108 -22.63 11.80 18.30
CA LEU A 108 -22.17 10.44 18.04
C LEU A 108 -20.77 10.16 18.64
N PRO A 109 -20.63 9.21 19.58
CA PRO A 109 -19.32 8.84 20.12
C PRO A 109 -18.59 7.89 19.17
N LYS A 110 -17.28 7.69 19.40
CA LYS A 110 -16.54 6.64 18.71
C LYS A 110 -17.16 5.26 19.00
N PRO A 111 -17.58 4.51 17.98
CA PRO A 111 -18.24 3.23 18.20
C PRO A 111 -17.27 2.19 18.75
N ILE A 112 -17.80 1.25 19.54
CA ILE A 112 -17.16 -0.06 19.73
C ILE A 112 -17.76 -1.02 18.72
N ILE A 113 -16.90 -1.80 18.11
CA ILE A 113 -17.30 -2.86 17.21
C ILE A 113 -17.68 -4.08 18.03
N LYS A 114 -18.95 -4.48 17.97
CA LYS A 114 -19.41 -5.73 18.59
C LYS A 114 -19.77 -6.76 17.53
N SER A 115 -19.16 -7.94 17.65
CA SER A 115 -19.56 -9.13 16.89
C SER A 115 -20.92 -9.64 17.39
N LEU A 116 -21.84 -9.90 16.45
CA LEU A 116 -23.15 -10.50 16.75
C LEU A 116 -23.06 -12.03 16.70
N LYS A 117 -23.85 -12.74 17.52
CA LYS A 117 -23.95 -14.20 17.45
C LYS A 117 -24.59 -14.60 16.12
N GLY A 118 -23.89 -15.40 15.31
CA GLY A 118 -24.37 -15.91 14.04
C GLY A 118 -23.77 -15.19 12.82
N PHE A 119 -23.92 -13.86 12.71
CA PHE A 119 -23.47 -13.06 11.55
C PHE A 119 -23.51 -11.53 11.83
N GLY A 120 -22.54 -10.77 11.30
CA GLY A 120 -22.49 -9.29 11.34
C GLY A 120 -21.70 -8.69 12.53
N ILE A 121 -21.17 -7.47 12.35
CA ILE A 121 -20.78 -6.60 13.46
C ILE A 121 -21.76 -5.42 13.53
N ARG A 122 -22.02 -4.94 14.73
CA ARG A 122 -22.84 -3.74 14.95
C ARG A 122 -21.95 -2.67 15.55
N GLU A 123 -21.98 -1.48 14.98
CA GLU A 123 -21.47 -0.29 15.66
C GLU A 123 -22.32 -0.07 16.91
N ILE A 124 -21.68 -0.18 18.06
CA ILE A 124 -22.32 0.05 19.33
C ILE A 124 -21.86 1.39 19.86
N TYR A 125 -22.84 2.29 20.01
CA TYR A 125 -22.68 3.62 20.57
C TYR A 125 -23.19 3.62 22.01
N SER A 126 -22.38 4.12 22.94
CA SER A 126 -22.79 4.30 24.35
C SER A 126 -22.06 5.46 25.04
N GLU A 127 -22.66 6.00 26.11
CA GLU A 127 -22.08 7.13 26.85
C GLU A 127 -20.74 6.77 27.51
N ALA A 128 -20.53 5.49 27.85
CA ALA A 128 -19.25 5.02 28.37
C ALA A 128 -18.08 5.28 27.39
N GLN A 129 -18.35 5.25 26.07
CA GLN A 129 -17.37 5.55 25.03
C GLN A 129 -17.18 7.07 24.86
N ALA A 130 -18.24 7.85 25.09
CA ALA A 130 -18.19 9.31 25.09
C ALA A 130 -17.35 9.86 26.27
N ARG A 131 -17.21 9.13 27.37
CA ARG A 131 -16.45 9.61 28.55
C ARG A 131 -14.95 9.79 28.31
N ASN A 132 -14.35 9.07 27.36
CA ASN A 132 -12.93 9.22 27.03
C ASN A 132 -12.62 10.49 26.23
N SER A 133 -13.62 11.14 25.62
CA SER A 133 -13.46 12.34 24.81
C SER A 133 -13.66 13.67 25.58
N LEU A 134 -14.12 13.61 26.85
CA LEU A 134 -14.57 14.74 27.67
C LEU A 134 -13.49 15.48 28.49
N ARG A 135 -12.19 15.21 28.31
CA ARG A 135 -11.16 16.07 28.93
C ARG A 135 -11.15 17.45 28.24
N PRO A 136 -11.09 18.57 28.96
CA PRO A 136 -11.04 19.89 28.36
C PRO A 136 -9.77 20.00 27.51
N PHE A 137 -9.95 20.17 26.21
CA PHE A 137 -8.90 20.47 25.24
C PHE A 137 -9.43 21.61 24.38
N PRO A 138 -8.53 22.44 23.81
CA PRO A 138 -8.93 23.51 22.92
C PRO A 138 -9.80 22.97 21.78
N HIS A 139 -10.88 23.68 21.44
CA HIS A 139 -11.73 23.35 20.31
C HIS A 139 -10.88 23.17 19.05
N ARG A 140 -11.22 22.19 18.20
CA ARG A 140 -10.55 22.05 16.90
C ARG A 140 -10.75 23.31 16.07
N ALA A 141 -9.71 23.66 15.30
CA ALA A 141 -9.78 24.77 14.36
C ALA A 141 -10.85 24.48 13.30
N LEU A 142 -11.67 25.49 12.98
CA LEU A 142 -12.72 25.40 11.96
C LEU A 142 -12.15 25.14 10.56
N ALA A 143 -10.89 25.50 10.35
CA ALA A 143 -10.16 25.23 9.13
C ALA A 143 -8.71 24.80 9.46
N GLU A 144 -8.22 23.78 8.78
CA GLU A 144 -6.88 23.24 8.98
C GLU A 144 -6.34 22.65 7.68
N ILE A 145 -5.03 22.76 7.44
CA ILE A 145 -4.39 22.10 6.31
C ILE A 145 -3.59 20.90 6.82
N LEU A 146 -3.84 19.73 6.21
CA LEU A 146 -3.15 18.48 6.49
C LEU A 146 -2.52 17.89 5.22
N ARG A 147 -1.64 16.90 5.41
CA ARG A 147 -1.07 16.06 4.33
C ARG A 147 -0.38 16.85 3.22
N VAL A 148 0.38 17.88 3.59
CA VAL A 148 1.14 18.65 2.60
C VAL A 148 2.31 17.83 2.07
N GLY A 149 2.24 17.43 0.81
CA GLY A 149 3.23 16.59 0.13
C GLY A 149 3.79 17.27 -1.12
N LYS A 150 5.06 17.01 -1.42
CA LYS A 150 5.68 17.42 -2.70
C LYS A 150 5.33 16.40 -3.78
N THR A 151 4.85 16.88 -4.92
CA THR A 151 4.50 16.10 -6.10
C THR A 151 5.33 16.56 -7.31
N SER A 152 5.21 15.87 -8.44
CA SER A 152 5.81 16.29 -9.73
C SER A 152 5.23 17.61 -10.25
N VAL A 153 4.10 18.05 -9.71
CA VAL A 153 3.37 19.25 -10.12
C VAL A 153 3.31 20.29 -8.99
N GLY A 154 4.28 20.29 -8.07
CA GLY A 154 4.35 21.24 -6.94
C GLY A 154 3.90 20.62 -5.61
N PHE A 155 3.55 21.43 -4.62
CA PHE A 155 3.05 20.91 -3.35
C PHE A 155 1.53 20.80 -3.37
N MET A 156 0.99 19.73 -2.81
CA MET A 156 -0.44 19.51 -2.63
C MET A 156 -0.76 19.27 -1.18
N GLY A 157 -1.97 19.62 -0.75
CA GLY A 157 -2.42 19.48 0.64
C GLY A 157 -3.93 19.55 0.76
N SER A 158 -4.45 19.05 1.87
CA SER A 158 -5.87 18.91 2.13
C SER A 158 -6.32 19.98 3.13
N LEU A 159 -7.18 20.91 2.69
CA LEU A 159 -7.90 21.83 3.56
C LEU A 159 -9.12 21.11 4.14
N LEU A 160 -9.15 20.95 5.46
CA LEU A 160 -10.27 20.46 6.25
C LEU A 160 -11.10 21.66 6.72
N LEU A 161 -12.40 21.65 6.43
CA LEU A 161 -13.37 22.63 6.91
C LEU A 161 -14.37 21.94 7.84
N ARG A 162 -14.56 22.47 9.05
CA ARG A 162 -15.37 21.85 10.11
C ARG A 162 -16.55 22.74 10.47
N PRO A 163 -17.73 22.57 9.83
CA PRO A 163 -18.88 23.42 10.09
C PRO A 163 -19.64 23.02 11.35
N VAL A 164 -19.25 21.95 12.03
CA VAL A 164 -19.83 21.51 13.29
C VAL A 164 -18.75 21.56 14.36
N GLN A 165 -18.89 22.50 15.30
CA GLN A 165 -17.94 22.67 16.39
C GLN A 165 -18.56 22.22 17.71
N LEU A 166 -17.92 21.22 18.32
CA LEU A 166 -18.31 20.69 19.62
C LEU A 166 -17.84 21.64 20.73
N MET A 167 -18.78 22.05 21.57
CA MET A 167 -18.54 22.92 22.72
C MET A 167 -18.70 22.15 24.03
N GLU A 168 -18.38 22.79 25.14
CA GLU A 168 -18.63 22.25 26.48
C GLU A 168 -20.15 22.09 26.73
N ASP A 169 -20.50 21.23 27.70
CA ASP A 169 -21.87 20.99 28.17
C ASP A 169 -22.86 20.47 27.10
N GLY A 170 -22.36 19.84 26.03
CA GLY A 170 -23.21 19.27 24.98
C GLY A 170 -23.79 20.33 24.02
N LYS A 171 -23.25 21.54 24.03
CA LYS A 171 -23.58 22.57 23.03
C LYS A 171 -22.82 22.31 21.74
N VAL A 172 -23.46 22.55 20.61
CA VAL A 172 -22.86 22.40 19.28
C VAL A 172 -23.11 23.66 18.48
N ARG A 173 -22.06 24.25 17.93
CA ARG A 173 -22.18 25.34 16.95
C ARG A 173 -22.21 24.75 15.55
N ILE A 174 -23.24 25.10 14.78
CA ILE A 174 -23.41 24.68 13.39
C ILE A 174 -23.28 25.91 12.52
N TYR A 175 -22.21 25.96 11.73
CA TYR A 175 -21.91 27.07 10.85
C TYR A 175 -22.63 26.90 9.52
N SER A 176 -23.45 27.90 9.14
CA SER A 176 -24.07 28.02 7.82
C SER A 176 -23.16 28.74 6.82
N ARG A 177 -22.16 29.48 7.32
CA ARG A 177 -21.11 30.11 6.52
C ARG A 177 -19.79 30.11 7.26
N LEU A 178 -18.70 29.81 6.57
CA LEU A 178 -17.32 29.97 7.02
C LEU A 178 -16.50 30.67 5.94
N THR A 179 -15.72 31.67 6.34
CA THR A 179 -14.78 32.36 5.44
C THR A 179 -13.36 32.10 5.89
N VAL A 180 -12.54 31.52 5.02
CA VAL A 180 -11.18 31.07 5.34
C VAL A 180 -10.19 31.69 4.38
N ARG A 181 -9.20 32.39 4.93
CA ARG A 181 -8.07 32.92 4.19
C ARG A 181 -6.83 32.06 4.46
N ILE A 182 -6.16 31.68 3.39
CA ILE A 182 -4.86 31.02 3.44
C ILE A 182 -3.87 31.92 2.71
N GLU A 183 -2.74 32.18 3.36
CA GLU A 183 -1.61 32.90 2.77
C GLU A 183 -0.38 31.99 2.75
N PHE A 184 0.34 32.04 1.64
CA PHE A 184 1.54 31.26 1.40
C PHE A 184 2.75 32.19 1.42
N LYS A 185 3.86 31.69 1.99
CA LYS A 185 5.12 32.45 2.01
C LYS A 185 5.69 32.66 0.61
N ASP A 186 5.63 31.61 -0.20
CA ASP A 186 6.11 31.61 -1.59
C ASP A 186 4.96 31.90 -2.57
N ALA A 187 5.29 32.27 -3.80
CA ALA A 187 4.31 32.39 -4.88
C ALA A 187 4.27 31.13 -5.76
N LEU A 188 3.07 30.80 -6.24
CA LEU A 188 2.90 29.89 -7.35
C LEU A 188 3.41 30.52 -8.66
N PRO A 189 3.83 29.71 -9.65
CA PRO A 189 4.19 30.20 -10.99
C PRO A 189 3.06 30.98 -11.67
N GLU A 190 3.40 31.76 -12.70
CA GLU A 190 2.42 32.55 -13.45
C GLU A 190 1.35 31.66 -14.10
N GLY A 191 0.09 32.12 -14.07
CA GLY A 191 -1.07 31.35 -14.54
C GLY A 191 -1.59 30.27 -13.58
N LEU A 192 -0.88 29.93 -12.51
CA LEU A 192 -1.36 28.98 -11.49
C LEU A 192 -1.96 29.69 -10.28
N ARG A 193 -2.95 29.04 -9.68
CA ARG A 193 -3.65 29.53 -8.49
C ARG A 193 -3.94 28.36 -7.54
N PRO A 194 -4.06 28.61 -6.22
CA PRO A 194 -4.24 27.55 -5.23
C PRO A 194 -5.52 26.73 -5.44
N GLY A 195 -6.59 27.37 -5.92
CA GLY A 195 -7.89 26.76 -6.16
C GLY A 195 -8.04 26.04 -7.50
N CYS A 196 -6.96 25.74 -8.23
CA CYS A 196 -7.05 25.12 -9.55
C CYS A 196 -7.88 23.82 -9.56
N PHE A 197 -7.68 22.95 -8.56
CA PHE A 197 -8.43 21.69 -8.45
C PHE A 197 -9.92 21.90 -8.14
N LEU A 198 -10.28 22.98 -7.44
CA LEU A 198 -11.67 23.34 -7.17
C LEU A 198 -12.45 23.70 -8.44
N ARG A 199 -11.74 24.17 -9.48
CA ARG A 199 -12.30 24.46 -10.80
C ARG A 199 -12.20 23.30 -11.78
N GLY A 200 -11.57 22.19 -11.38
CA GLY A 200 -11.25 21.09 -12.29
C GLY A 200 -10.05 21.37 -13.21
N ASP A 201 -9.26 22.40 -12.92
CA ASP A 201 -8.03 22.71 -13.66
C ASP A 201 -6.89 21.79 -13.20
N ILE A 202 -6.16 21.20 -14.16
CA ILE A 202 -4.96 20.38 -13.90
C ILE A 202 -3.71 21.19 -14.27
N PRO A 203 -2.82 21.50 -13.32
CA PRO A 203 -1.57 22.21 -13.59
C PRO A 203 -0.69 21.49 -14.61
N GLN A 204 -0.17 22.21 -15.62
CA GLN A 204 0.75 21.63 -16.60
C GLN A 204 2.17 21.58 -16.07
N LYS A 205 2.92 20.52 -16.42
CA LYS A 205 4.30 20.29 -15.96
C LYS A 205 5.24 21.47 -16.24
N ALA A 206 5.10 22.13 -17.40
CA ALA A 206 5.94 23.28 -17.79
C ALA A 206 5.76 24.50 -16.86
N GLN A 207 4.54 24.71 -16.34
CA GLN A 207 4.25 25.80 -15.41
C GLN A 207 4.94 25.58 -14.06
N LEU A 208 5.24 24.34 -13.68
CA LEU A 208 5.76 23.95 -12.36
C LEU A 208 7.26 23.68 -12.33
N ALA A 209 7.85 23.43 -13.51
CA ALA A 209 9.29 23.22 -13.70
C ALA A 209 10.15 24.47 -13.43
N GLN A 210 9.55 25.65 -13.27
CA GLN A 210 10.28 26.88 -12.93
C GLN A 210 10.85 26.89 -11.51
N ARG A 211 10.53 25.90 -10.66
CA ARG A 211 11.20 25.71 -9.37
C ARG A 211 12.49 24.93 -9.56
N SER A 212 13.61 25.62 -9.24
CA SER A 212 15.01 25.18 -9.28
C SER A 212 15.19 23.66 -9.28
N GLU A 213 15.82 23.16 -10.33
CA GLU A 213 16.40 21.83 -10.36
C GLU A 213 17.43 21.75 -9.22
N THR A 214 17.04 21.20 -8.07
CA THR A 214 18.03 20.68 -7.13
C THR A 214 18.78 19.60 -7.88
N GLY A 215 20.00 19.91 -8.33
CA GLY A 215 20.87 18.96 -9.00
C GLY A 215 20.99 17.73 -8.13
N LEU A 216 20.40 16.62 -8.59
CA LEU A 216 20.53 15.33 -7.93
C LEU A 216 21.96 14.87 -8.19
N GLY A 217 22.87 15.18 -7.26
CA GLY A 217 24.22 14.64 -7.28
C GLY A 217 24.13 13.13 -7.20
N LYS A 218 24.38 12.43 -8.31
CA LYS A 218 24.41 10.97 -8.35
C LYS A 218 25.59 10.52 -7.49
N ILE A 219 25.31 10.00 -6.31
CA ILE A 219 26.31 9.37 -5.45
C ILE A 219 26.67 8.04 -6.11
N SER A 220 27.69 8.04 -6.97
CA SER A 220 28.32 6.81 -7.47
C SER A 220 29.73 6.79 -6.92
N THR A 221 29.93 5.96 -5.91
CA THR A 221 31.16 5.91 -5.09
C THR A 221 32.18 4.87 -5.56
N GLY A 222 31.96 4.18 -6.70
CA GLY A 222 32.86 3.13 -7.17
C GLY A 222 32.81 2.84 -8.68
N VAL A 223 33.84 2.14 -9.18
CA VAL A 223 33.91 1.62 -10.54
C VAL A 223 32.86 0.52 -10.71
N SER A 224 32.06 0.58 -11.78
CA SER A 224 31.06 -0.45 -12.07
C SER A 224 31.73 -1.81 -12.29
N PRO A 225 31.22 -2.91 -11.69
CA PRO A 225 31.71 -4.27 -11.98
C PRO A 225 31.67 -4.58 -13.48
N PHE A 226 30.70 -4.02 -14.21
CA PHE A 226 30.54 -4.20 -15.65
C PHE A 226 31.58 -3.47 -16.52
N ALA A 227 32.51 -2.72 -15.94
CA ALA A 227 33.46 -1.93 -16.70
C ALA A 227 34.45 -2.77 -17.53
N GLN A 228 34.66 -4.04 -17.17
CA GLN A 228 35.63 -4.93 -17.82
C GLN A 228 35.11 -6.37 -17.87
N GLY A 229 35.63 -7.14 -18.84
CA GLY A 229 35.33 -8.56 -19.00
C GLY A 229 34.01 -8.87 -19.71
N ASP A 230 33.82 -10.14 -20.02
CA ASP A 230 32.56 -10.63 -20.55
C ASP A 230 31.58 -10.94 -19.41
N TRP A 231 30.35 -10.47 -19.56
CA TRP A 231 29.28 -10.60 -18.57
C TRP A 231 28.10 -11.36 -19.13
N TYR A 232 27.64 -12.34 -18.36
CA TYR A 232 26.53 -13.21 -18.71
C TYR A 232 25.45 -13.11 -17.65
N ARG A 233 24.19 -13.16 -18.07
CA ARG A 233 23.03 -13.08 -17.18
C ARG A 233 22.41 -14.47 -16.97
N ILE A 234 22.06 -14.76 -15.72
CA ILE A 234 21.30 -15.94 -15.30
C ILE A 234 20.02 -15.45 -14.64
N ASP A 235 18.88 -15.86 -15.19
CA ASP A 235 17.59 -15.62 -14.56
C ASP A 235 17.24 -16.77 -13.62
N VAL A 236 16.76 -16.41 -12.44
CA VAL A 236 16.37 -17.29 -11.36
C VAL A 236 14.94 -16.98 -10.93
N THR A 237 14.06 -17.98 -10.97
CA THR A 237 12.66 -17.85 -10.56
C THR A 237 12.42 -18.34 -9.13
N GLU A 238 13.15 -19.37 -8.71
CA GLU A 238 12.99 -20.02 -7.40
C GLU A 238 14.14 -19.68 -6.44
N THR A 239 13.88 -19.74 -5.14
CA THR A 239 14.94 -19.60 -4.14
C THR A 239 15.54 -20.97 -3.87
N GLY A 240 16.86 -21.11 -3.98
CA GLY A 240 17.53 -22.39 -3.75
C GLY A 240 19.01 -22.41 -4.08
N MET A 241 19.59 -23.61 -4.02
CA MET A 241 20.97 -23.85 -4.44
C MET A 241 21.02 -24.14 -5.94
N TYR A 242 21.80 -23.35 -6.67
CA TYR A 242 21.99 -23.47 -8.11
C TYR A 242 23.36 -24.06 -8.42
N LYS A 243 23.38 -25.02 -9.36
CA LYS A 243 24.60 -25.69 -9.81
C LYS A 243 25.03 -25.17 -11.18
N LEU A 244 26.27 -24.69 -11.29
CA LEU A 244 26.93 -24.45 -12.58
C LEU A 244 28.07 -25.46 -12.74
N ASP A 245 28.02 -26.25 -13.80
CA ASP A 245 29.03 -27.26 -14.14
C ASP A 245 29.57 -27.01 -15.56
N TYR A 246 30.61 -27.74 -15.98
CA TYR A 246 31.17 -27.59 -17.32
C TYR A 246 30.16 -27.82 -18.45
N SER A 247 29.12 -28.64 -18.22
CA SER A 247 28.07 -28.87 -19.22
C SER A 247 27.21 -27.62 -19.43
N PHE A 248 26.92 -26.86 -18.37
CA PHE A 248 26.26 -25.56 -18.45
C PHE A 248 27.03 -24.59 -19.36
N PHE A 249 28.32 -24.38 -19.10
CA PHE A 249 29.13 -23.42 -19.88
C PHE A 249 29.31 -23.85 -21.34
N ARG A 250 29.51 -25.15 -21.59
CA ARG A 250 29.61 -25.68 -22.96
C ARG A 250 28.35 -25.46 -23.78
N LYS A 251 27.16 -25.65 -23.18
CA LYS A 251 25.87 -25.38 -23.84
C LYS A 251 25.74 -23.92 -24.26
N LEU A 252 26.27 -23.00 -23.45
CA LEU A 252 26.29 -21.56 -23.73
C LEU A 252 27.44 -21.13 -24.65
N LYS A 253 28.30 -22.07 -25.10
CA LYS A 253 29.51 -21.80 -25.88
C LYS A 253 30.49 -20.86 -25.18
N ILE A 254 30.50 -20.90 -23.84
CA ILE A 254 31.44 -20.15 -23.00
C ILE A 254 32.61 -21.07 -22.67
N THR A 255 33.82 -20.63 -23.01
CA THR A 255 35.05 -21.34 -22.65
C THR A 255 35.54 -20.85 -21.29
N ILE A 256 35.71 -21.78 -20.36
CA ILE A 256 36.31 -21.51 -19.05
C ILE A 256 37.56 -22.39 -18.89
N GLN A 257 38.65 -21.80 -18.40
CA GLN A 257 39.89 -22.56 -18.14
C GLN A 257 39.78 -23.37 -16.84
N ASP A 258 39.30 -22.73 -15.78
CA ASP A 258 39.05 -23.34 -14.47
C ASP A 258 37.69 -22.82 -13.97
N ILE A 259 36.80 -23.70 -13.53
CA ILE A 259 35.52 -23.34 -12.92
C ILE A 259 35.67 -22.44 -11.69
N ASN A 260 36.85 -22.43 -11.05
CA ASN A 260 37.18 -21.52 -9.97
C ASN A 260 37.37 -20.05 -10.41
N SER A 261 37.49 -19.78 -11.71
CA SER A 261 37.47 -18.42 -12.26
C SER A 261 36.07 -17.83 -12.37
N VAL A 262 35.02 -18.66 -12.21
CA VAL A 262 33.64 -18.18 -12.31
C VAL A 262 33.30 -17.35 -11.07
N ARG A 263 32.92 -16.10 -11.30
CA ARG A 263 32.47 -15.15 -10.28
C ARG A 263 30.99 -14.86 -10.51
N VAL A 264 30.19 -14.88 -9.44
CA VAL A 264 28.74 -14.69 -9.52
C VAL A 264 28.39 -13.42 -8.74
N PHE A 265 27.53 -12.58 -9.31
CA PHE A 265 27.13 -11.28 -8.78
C PHE A 265 25.61 -11.14 -8.76
N GLY A 266 25.09 -10.44 -7.76
CA GLY A 266 23.66 -10.16 -7.65
C GLY A 266 23.34 -9.41 -6.36
N ASN A 267 22.15 -8.81 -6.33
CA ASN A 267 21.67 -8.04 -5.17
C ASN A 267 20.45 -8.70 -4.49
N GLY A 268 20.22 -9.99 -4.79
CA GLY A 268 19.02 -10.71 -4.38
C GLY A 268 17.78 -10.30 -5.19
N GLY A 269 16.63 -10.89 -4.87
CA GLY A 269 15.37 -10.68 -5.60
C GLY A 269 14.33 -9.84 -4.84
N VAL A 270 14.67 -9.34 -3.66
CA VAL A 270 13.76 -8.54 -2.82
C VAL A 270 13.64 -7.13 -3.39
N MET A 271 12.46 -6.54 -3.28
CA MET A 271 12.21 -5.15 -3.64
C MET A 271 13.16 -4.20 -2.88
N ILE A 272 13.70 -3.20 -3.60
CA ILE A 272 14.50 -2.14 -3.00
C ILE A 272 13.62 -1.31 -2.05
N PRO A 273 14.13 -0.87 -0.87
CA PRO A 273 13.35 -0.07 0.06
C PRO A 273 12.76 1.20 -0.58
N GLU A 274 11.49 1.47 -0.26
CA GLU A 274 10.79 2.67 -0.73
C GLU A 274 11.28 3.93 -0.02
N ASN A 275 11.64 3.80 1.26
CA ASN A 275 12.17 4.91 2.02
C ASN A 275 13.58 5.26 1.52
N ASN A 276 13.77 6.51 1.11
CA ASN A 276 15.03 7.01 0.56
C ASN A 276 16.20 6.99 1.55
N THR A 277 15.93 6.91 2.85
CA THR A 277 16.98 6.81 3.87
C THR A 277 17.42 5.37 4.16
N ASP A 278 16.67 4.37 3.69
CA ASP A 278 16.96 2.98 4.00
C ASP A 278 18.15 2.47 3.15
N PRO A 279 19.04 1.64 3.74
CA PRO A 279 20.19 1.09 3.04
C PRO A 279 19.79 0.31 1.78
N ARG A 280 20.52 0.54 0.69
CA ARG A 280 20.37 -0.19 -0.57
C ARG A 280 21.76 -0.38 -1.20
N PRO A 281 22.02 -1.50 -1.88
CA PRO A 281 23.26 -1.67 -2.61
C PRO A 281 23.41 -0.58 -3.68
N ASP A 282 24.57 0.06 -3.74
CA ASP A 282 24.94 1.06 -4.74
C ASP A 282 25.53 0.43 -6.02
N SER A 283 25.96 -0.83 -5.92
CA SER A 283 26.53 -1.64 -7.01
C SER A 283 26.11 -3.11 -6.88
N LEU A 284 26.56 -3.96 -7.81
CA LEU A 284 26.40 -5.41 -7.70
C LEU A 284 27.39 -5.99 -6.69
N VAL A 285 26.90 -6.92 -5.86
CA VAL A 285 27.70 -7.63 -4.86
C VAL A 285 28.08 -9.03 -5.35
N GLU A 286 29.32 -9.44 -5.11
CA GLU A 286 29.77 -10.81 -5.40
C GLU A 286 29.17 -11.81 -4.40
N ILE A 287 28.50 -12.84 -4.93
CA ILE A 287 27.83 -13.90 -4.20
C ILE A 287 28.85 -14.99 -3.85
N PRO A 288 28.99 -15.36 -2.56
CA PRO A 288 29.81 -16.50 -2.17
C PRO A 288 29.31 -17.81 -2.82
N ARG A 289 30.24 -18.60 -3.33
CA ARG A 289 29.95 -19.92 -3.91
C ARG A 289 30.74 -21.03 -3.22
N LEU A 290 30.18 -22.22 -3.23
CA LEU A 290 30.87 -23.45 -2.84
C LEU A 290 31.41 -24.12 -4.10
N LEU A 291 32.72 -24.31 -4.17
CA LEU A 291 33.35 -25.12 -5.20
C LEU A 291 33.43 -26.58 -4.77
N VAL A 292 32.83 -27.46 -5.56
CA VAL A 292 32.93 -28.91 -5.36
C VAL A 292 33.87 -29.46 -6.41
N ARG A 293 35.00 -29.99 -5.95
CA ARG A 293 35.98 -30.66 -6.80
C ARG A 293 36.00 -32.15 -6.51
N LYS A 294 36.21 -32.94 -7.56
CA LYS A 294 36.50 -34.36 -7.40
C LYS A 294 37.91 -34.61 -6.91
N ASN A 295 38.87 -33.82 -7.43
CA ASN A 295 40.29 -33.94 -7.11
C ASN A 295 40.81 -32.63 -6.51
N SER A 296 41.73 -32.73 -5.55
CA SER A 296 42.37 -31.58 -4.91
C SER A 296 43.39 -30.87 -5.83
N ALA A 297 43.82 -31.50 -6.92
CA ALA A 297 44.71 -30.93 -7.92
C ALA A 297 44.14 -31.11 -9.34
N GLY A 298 44.09 -30.02 -10.10
CA GLY A 298 43.67 -29.99 -11.51
C GLY A 298 42.20 -29.65 -11.73
N THR A 299 41.86 -29.43 -13.00
CA THR A 299 40.49 -29.22 -13.48
C THR A 299 39.90 -30.56 -13.92
N ASP A 300 38.80 -30.97 -13.32
CA ASP A 300 38.03 -32.15 -13.74
C ASP A 300 36.70 -31.70 -14.35
N THR A 301 36.27 -32.37 -15.42
CA THR A 301 34.97 -32.09 -16.07
C THR A 301 33.75 -32.31 -15.16
N SER A 302 33.94 -33.05 -14.06
CA SER A 302 32.94 -33.28 -13.02
C SER A 302 32.92 -32.22 -11.92
N ASP A 303 33.85 -31.26 -11.93
CA ASP A 303 33.84 -30.15 -10.99
C ASP A 303 32.64 -29.22 -11.27
N PHE A 304 32.08 -28.66 -10.21
CA PHE A 304 30.96 -27.74 -10.30
C PHE A 304 31.00 -26.73 -9.14
N LEU A 305 30.36 -25.59 -9.33
CA LEU A 305 30.10 -24.67 -8.25
C LEU A 305 28.62 -24.67 -7.88
N LEU A 306 28.35 -24.42 -6.61
CA LEU A 306 27.04 -24.16 -6.06
C LEU A 306 26.98 -22.73 -5.54
N PHE A 307 25.90 -22.01 -5.85
CA PHE A 307 25.61 -20.72 -5.24
C PHE A 307 24.16 -20.66 -4.79
N TYR A 308 23.88 -19.86 -3.75
CA TYR A 308 22.51 -19.65 -3.29
C TYR A 308 21.86 -18.51 -4.07
N GLY A 309 20.88 -18.87 -4.89
CA GLY A 309 20.05 -17.95 -5.65
C GLY A 309 18.77 -17.66 -4.88
N ARG A 310 18.37 -16.40 -4.80
CA ARG A 310 17.08 -15.97 -4.27
C ARG A 310 16.16 -15.63 -5.42
N GLY A 311 14.97 -16.21 -5.44
CA GLY A 311 13.88 -15.76 -6.30
C GLY A 311 13.33 -14.40 -5.86
N VAL A 312 12.27 -13.97 -6.54
CA VAL A 312 11.61 -12.67 -6.31
C VAL A 312 10.40 -12.77 -5.37
N ARG A 313 10.17 -13.98 -4.85
CA ARG A 313 9.11 -14.32 -3.89
C ARG A 313 9.73 -15.09 -2.74
N GLY A 314 9.15 -14.95 -1.54
CA GLY A 314 9.57 -15.74 -0.40
C GLY A 314 9.04 -15.23 0.93
N TRP A 315 9.62 -15.73 2.01
CA TRP A 315 9.20 -15.41 3.37
C TRP A 315 10.29 -14.64 4.11
N THR A 316 9.89 -13.64 4.89
CA THR A 316 10.72 -12.92 5.84
C THR A 316 10.24 -13.21 7.25
N TYR A 317 11.15 -13.61 8.14
CA TYR A 317 10.85 -13.83 9.55
C TYR A 317 10.91 -12.50 10.32
N ASN A 318 9.86 -12.21 11.09
CA ASN A 318 9.83 -11.09 12.01
C ASN A 318 10.10 -11.60 13.43
N SER A 319 11.31 -11.37 13.93
CA SER A 319 11.73 -11.84 15.26
C SER A 319 10.98 -11.17 16.42
N LEU A 320 10.44 -9.96 16.24
CA LEU A 320 9.68 -9.24 17.27
C LEU A 320 8.26 -9.81 17.44
N ARG A 321 7.64 -10.23 16.33
CA ARG A 321 6.29 -10.83 16.32
C ARG A 321 6.31 -12.36 16.41
N GLY A 322 7.45 -12.98 16.14
CA GLY A 322 7.57 -14.44 16.08
C GLY A 322 6.81 -15.06 14.91
N ASP A 323 6.62 -14.31 13.81
CA ASP A 323 5.85 -14.75 12.65
C ASP A 323 6.61 -14.56 11.32
N PHE A 324 6.04 -15.10 10.25
CA PHE A 324 6.56 -14.99 8.88
C PHE A 324 5.61 -14.14 8.05
N THR A 325 6.17 -13.25 7.23
CA THR A 325 5.44 -12.49 6.23
C THR A 325 5.94 -12.89 4.84
N HIS A 326 5.03 -13.19 3.93
CA HIS A 326 5.38 -13.45 2.54
C HIS A 326 5.58 -12.13 1.78
N TYR A 327 6.53 -12.09 0.85
CA TYR A 327 6.72 -10.98 -0.08
C TYR A 327 6.69 -11.48 -1.52
N ILE A 328 6.13 -10.66 -2.41
CA ILE A 328 6.20 -10.79 -3.86
C ILE A 328 6.81 -9.49 -4.38
N ASN A 329 7.81 -9.58 -5.25
CA ASN A 329 8.33 -8.40 -5.94
C ASN A 329 7.33 -7.94 -7.01
N PRO A 330 6.78 -6.72 -6.92
CA PRO A 330 5.74 -6.27 -7.85
C PRO A 330 6.29 -5.82 -9.22
N TYR A 331 7.61 -5.85 -9.42
CA TYR A 331 8.25 -5.30 -10.62
C TYR A 331 8.91 -6.34 -11.52
N THR A 332 8.99 -7.60 -11.08
CA THR A 332 9.64 -8.66 -11.87
C THR A 332 9.20 -10.04 -11.39
N GLU A 333 9.16 -10.98 -12.33
CA GLU A 333 8.93 -12.42 -12.10
C GLU A 333 10.23 -13.20 -11.93
N ASN A 334 11.35 -12.61 -12.37
CA ASN A 334 12.66 -13.25 -12.39
C ASN A 334 13.67 -12.38 -11.63
N ASN A 335 14.52 -13.03 -10.82
CA ASN A 335 15.71 -12.38 -10.31
C ASN A 335 16.88 -12.61 -11.26
N CYS A 336 17.73 -11.60 -11.44
CA CYS A 336 18.87 -11.66 -12.33
C CYS A 336 20.17 -11.77 -11.53
N TYR A 337 20.92 -12.81 -11.78
CA TYR A 337 22.32 -12.91 -11.39
C TYR A 337 23.20 -12.68 -12.62
N TYR A 338 24.41 -12.22 -12.38
CA TYR A 338 25.40 -12.03 -13.42
C TYR A 338 26.62 -12.88 -13.10
N PHE A 339 27.31 -13.39 -14.12
CA PHE A 339 28.58 -14.05 -13.92
C PHE A 339 29.59 -13.63 -14.98
N THR A 340 30.85 -13.77 -14.60
CA THR A 340 32.02 -13.59 -15.45
C THR A 340 33.02 -14.71 -15.15
N VAL A 341 33.95 -14.95 -16.07
CA VAL A 341 34.85 -16.11 -16.06
C VAL A 341 36.32 -15.74 -16.25
N ASP A 342 36.63 -14.47 -16.44
CA ASP A 342 37.98 -13.98 -16.78
C ASP A 342 38.50 -12.91 -15.81
N GLN A 343 37.75 -12.62 -14.73
CA GLN A 343 38.07 -11.58 -13.75
C GLN A 343 38.68 -12.13 -12.44
N GLY A 344 39.42 -13.24 -12.51
CA GLY A 344 40.10 -13.87 -11.37
C GLY A 344 39.26 -14.87 -10.59
N THR A 345 39.72 -15.25 -9.38
CA THR A 345 39.08 -16.28 -8.56
C THR A 345 37.77 -15.77 -7.93
N GLY A 346 36.70 -16.57 -8.06
CA GLY A 346 35.41 -16.25 -7.43
C GLY A 346 35.40 -16.38 -5.91
N LYS A 347 34.60 -15.52 -5.27
CA LYS A 347 34.40 -15.49 -3.82
C LYS A 347 33.91 -16.84 -3.28
N GLN A 348 34.66 -17.39 -2.32
CA GLN A 348 34.30 -18.65 -1.66
C GLN A 348 33.30 -18.42 -0.52
N MET A 349 32.47 -19.43 -0.25
CA MET A 349 31.66 -19.49 0.97
C MET A 349 32.58 -19.72 2.18
N ASP A 350 32.32 -19.00 3.27
CA ASP A 350 33.05 -19.17 4.51
C ASP A 350 32.71 -20.52 5.16
N SER A 351 33.73 -21.20 5.69
CA SER A 351 33.53 -22.42 6.47
C SER A 351 33.18 -22.07 7.91
N VAL A 352 32.08 -22.61 8.42
CA VAL A 352 31.66 -22.46 9.82
C VAL A 352 31.88 -23.79 10.54
N VAL A 353 32.54 -23.75 11.70
CA VAL A 353 32.78 -24.95 12.52
C VAL A 353 31.45 -25.42 13.11
N SER A 354 31.12 -26.69 12.94
CA SER A 354 29.94 -27.28 13.59
C SER A 354 30.05 -27.20 15.12
N PRO A 355 28.95 -26.93 15.84
CA PRO A 355 28.94 -26.95 17.31
C PRO A 355 29.44 -28.29 17.87
N ALA A 356 30.26 -28.25 18.92
CA ALA A 356 30.93 -29.43 19.49
C ALA A 356 30.00 -30.35 20.32
N SER A 357 28.79 -29.90 20.67
CA SER A 357 27.82 -30.68 21.44
C SER A 357 26.70 -31.18 20.52
N PRO A 358 26.12 -32.38 20.77
CA PRO A 358 24.95 -32.81 20.04
C PRO A 358 23.83 -31.81 20.29
N LEU A 359 23.53 -31.00 19.28
CA LEU A 359 22.28 -30.27 19.22
C LEU A 359 21.19 -31.33 19.34
N THR A 360 20.21 -31.15 20.23
CA THR A 360 18.96 -31.90 20.14
C THR A 360 18.44 -31.67 18.72
N SER A 361 18.53 -32.68 17.86
CA SER A 361 18.09 -32.54 16.48
C SER A 361 16.63 -32.17 16.51
N LYS A 362 16.28 -30.96 16.06
CA LYS A 362 14.87 -30.61 15.85
C LYS A 362 14.36 -31.53 14.76
N GLN A 363 13.51 -32.49 15.14
CA GLN A 363 12.94 -33.48 14.23
C GLN A 363 11.89 -32.88 13.30
N TYR A 364 11.51 -31.63 13.54
CA TYR A 364 10.48 -30.92 12.81
C TYR A 364 10.87 -29.47 12.60
N PHE A 365 10.30 -28.89 11.56
CA PHE A 365 10.43 -27.48 11.22
C PHE A 365 9.07 -26.93 10.79
N LEU A 366 8.96 -25.61 10.75
CA LEU A 366 7.75 -24.95 10.28
C LEU A 366 7.78 -24.86 8.75
N GLU A 367 6.95 -25.67 8.10
CA GLU A 367 6.68 -25.53 6.67
C GLU A 367 5.62 -24.45 6.41
N LYS A 368 5.70 -23.80 5.24
CA LYS A 368 4.79 -22.72 4.82
C LYS A 368 4.37 -22.92 3.37
N ILE A 369 3.08 -22.76 3.11
CA ILE A 369 2.52 -22.75 1.77
C ILE A 369 1.86 -21.40 1.53
N LEU A 370 2.00 -20.88 0.31
CA LEU A 370 1.27 -19.71 -0.16
C LEU A 370 0.42 -20.11 -1.35
N VAL A 371 -0.80 -19.58 -1.39
CA VAL A 371 -1.61 -19.51 -2.59
C VAL A 371 -1.85 -18.03 -2.90
N GLU A 372 -1.29 -17.55 -4.00
CA GLU A 372 -1.51 -16.21 -4.55
C GLU A 372 -1.37 -16.30 -6.07
N GLN A 373 -2.28 -15.66 -6.81
CA GLN A 373 -2.39 -15.78 -8.27
C GLN A 373 -2.16 -14.45 -9.01
N GLU A 374 -2.17 -13.30 -8.32
CA GLU A 374 -1.96 -11.95 -8.91
C GLU A 374 -2.82 -11.70 -10.18
N ARG A 375 -4.09 -12.10 -10.17
CA ARG A 375 -4.95 -12.11 -11.38
C ARG A 375 -5.53 -10.76 -11.74
N ALA A 376 -5.90 -9.95 -10.75
CA ALA A 376 -6.61 -8.70 -10.99
C ALA A 376 -5.98 -7.53 -10.23
N ASN A 377 -5.79 -6.41 -10.91
CA ASN A 377 -5.54 -5.11 -10.29
C ASN A 377 -6.85 -4.30 -10.32
N LEU A 378 -7.43 -4.13 -9.15
CA LEU A 378 -8.79 -3.59 -8.99
C LEU A 378 -8.97 -2.17 -9.55
N LEU A 379 -7.91 -1.36 -9.56
CA LEU A 379 -7.92 0.04 -10.02
C LEU A 379 -7.23 0.23 -11.37
N HIS A 380 -6.71 -0.85 -11.97
CA HIS A 380 -5.73 -0.80 -13.05
C HIS A 380 -4.57 0.17 -12.77
N SER A 381 -4.22 0.32 -11.50
CA SER A 381 -3.22 1.26 -10.98
C SER A 381 -2.67 0.79 -9.64
N GLY A 382 -1.51 1.30 -9.24
CA GLY A 382 -0.80 0.85 -8.04
C GLY A 382 -0.23 -0.56 -8.19
N ARG A 383 0.15 -1.16 -7.05
CA ARG A 383 0.89 -2.45 -6.99
C ARG A 383 0.09 -3.57 -6.36
N ARG A 384 -1.19 -3.34 -6.15
CA ARG A 384 -2.04 -4.30 -5.49
C ARG A 384 -2.71 -5.18 -6.53
N TRP A 385 -2.34 -6.44 -6.49
CA TRP A 385 -2.99 -7.49 -7.24
C TRP A 385 -3.68 -8.44 -6.28
N VAL A 386 -4.72 -9.10 -6.78
CA VAL A 386 -5.54 -10.04 -6.02
C VAL A 386 -5.79 -11.28 -6.87
N GLY A 387 -6.00 -12.42 -6.20
CA GLY A 387 -6.25 -13.70 -6.85
C GLY A 387 -7.69 -13.88 -7.36
N LYS A 388 -8.28 -15.03 -7.05
CA LYS A 388 -9.64 -15.42 -7.44
C LYS A 388 -10.67 -14.35 -7.08
N GLU A 389 -11.45 -13.95 -8.08
CA GLU A 389 -12.65 -13.13 -7.90
C GLU A 389 -13.82 -14.01 -7.43
N PHE A 390 -14.56 -13.52 -6.44
CA PHE A 390 -15.81 -14.11 -5.97
C PHE A 390 -16.97 -13.18 -6.35
N SER A 391 -17.98 -13.73 -7.02
CA SER A 391 -19.16 -13.00 -7.48
C SER A 391 -20.44 -13.71 -7.06
N GLY A 392 -21.61 -13.10 -7.28
CA GLY A 392 -22.90 -13.71 -6.94
C GLY A 392 -23.17 -15.06 -7.62
N THR A 393 -22.52 -15.33 -8.77
CA THR A 393 -22.65 -16.60 -9.52
C THR A 393 -21.49 -17.57 -9.31
N ASP A 394 -20.38 -17.10 -8.73
CA ASP A 394 -19.15 -17.86 -8.52
C ASP A 394 -18.59 -17.47 -7.15
N ASN A 395 -19.14 -18.07 -6.09
CA ASN A 395 -18.98 -17.64 -4.69
C ASN A 395 -18.24 -18.65 -3.81
N THR A 396 -17.69 -19.72 -4.39
CA THR A 396 -16.95 -20.76 -3.68
C THR A 396 -15.71 -21.17 -4.45
N ASP A 397 -14.62 -21.47 -3.74
CA ASP A 397 -13.41 -22.02 -4.33
C ASP A 397 -12.79 -23.05 -3.35
N THR A 398 -12.12 -24.07 -3.90
CA THR A 398 -11.56 -25.19 -3.11
C THR A 398 -10.10 -25.38 -3.46
N TYR A 399 -9.25 -25.34 -2.44
CA TYR A 399 -7.80 -25.52 -2.58
C TYR A 399 -7.37 -26.85 -1.98
N TYR A 400 -6.66 -27.66 -2.78
CA TYR A 400 -6.03 -28.90 -2.34
C TYR A 400 -4.54 -28.65 -2.12
N LEU A 401 -4.16 -28.50 -0.85
CA LEU A 401 -2.77 -28.21 -0.46
C LEU A 401 -2.15 -29.43 0.20
N SER A 402 -0.93 -29.77 -0.20
CA SER A 402 -0.15 -30.84 0.40
C SER A 402 0.93 -30.23 1.29
N LEU A 403 0.96 -30.64 2.56
CA LEU A 403 2.05 -30.37 3.51
C LEU A 403 2.78 -31.68 3.81
N PRO A 404 3.78 -32.07 2.99
CA PRO A 404 4.52 -33.32 3.19
C PRO A 404 5.21 -33.34 4.55
N GLY A 405 5.11 -34.47 5.27
CA GLY A 405 5.76 -34.64 6.57
C GLY A 405 5.09 -33.89 7.73
N ILE A 406 3.82 -33.48 7.58
CA ILE A 406 3.03 -32.95 8.69
C ILE A 406 2.91 -33.99 9.81
N MET A 407 3.17 -33.58 11.04
CA MET A 407 3.04 -34.46 12.21
C MET A 407 1.57 -34.54 12.64
N GLU A 408 1.12 -35.71 13.07
CA GLU A 408 -0.23 -35.90 13.62
C GLU A 408 -0.49 -34.95 14.80
N ASN A 409 -1.75 -34.54 14.97
CA ASN A 409 -2.21 -33.64 16.03
C ASN A 409 -1.48 -32.29 16.10
N THR A 410 -0.85 -31.85 15.00
CA THR A 410 -0.31 -30.49 14.90
C THR A 410 -1.32 -29.54 14.25
N SER A 411 -1.56 -28.42 14.91
CA SER A 411 -2.47 -27.41 14.37
C SER A 411 -1.80 -26.62 13.25
N VAL A 412 -2.51 -26.45 12.15
CA VAL A 412 -2.11 -25.58 11.04
C VAL A 412 -2.69 -24.19 11.25
N LYS A 413 -1.84 -23.18 11.15
CA LYS A 413 -2.25 -21.78 11.11
C LYS A 413 -2.55 -21.38 9.67
N TYR A 414 -3.81 -21.05 9.41
CA TYR A 414 -4.22 -20.47 8.14
C TYR A 414 -4.19 -18.95 8.22
N LEU A 415 -3.67 -18.32 7.17
CA LEU A 415 -3.70 -16.87 6.99
C LEU A 415 -4.35 -16.58 5.64
N PHE A 416 -5.40 -15.78 5.66
CA PHE A 416 -6.12 -15.41 4.45
C PHE A 416 -6.15 -13.89 4.32
N ASN A 417 -5.97 -13.42 3.09
CA ASN A 417 -6.14 -12.01 2.74
C ASN A 417 -7.20 -11.91 1.66
N PHE A 418 -8.23 -11.10 1.89
CA PHE A 418 -9.30 -10.84 0.94
C PHE A 418 -9.41 -9.36 0.67
N VAL A 419 -9.89 -9.07 -0.53
CA VAL A 419 -10.21 -7.72 -0.96
C VAL A 419 -11.63 -7.71 -1.45
N ARG A 420 -12.41 -6.74 -0.99
CA ARG A 420 -13.85 -6.77 -1.17
C ARG A 420 -14.35 -5.44 -1.75
N ARG A 421 -15.07 -5.53 -2.86
CA ARG A 421 -15.72 -4.41 -3.55
C ARG A 421 -17.19 -4.77 -3.82
N SER A 422 -18.11 -4.31 -2.98
CA SER A 422 -19.54 -4.61 -3.14
C SER A 422 -20.43 -3.56 -2.44
N ALA A 423 -21.62 -3.30 -2.95
CA ALA A 423 -22.57 -2.38 -2.31
C ALA A 423 -23.34 -3.01 -1.14
N THR A 424 -23.22 -4.33 -0.92
CA THR A 424 -24.00 -5.09 0.08
C THR A 424 -23.10 -5.93 0.96
N THR A 425 -23.34 -6.01 2.27
CA THR A 425 -22.52 -6.82 3.18
C THR A 425 -22.45 -8.28 2.72
N ASP A 426 -21.23 -8.80 2.61
CA ASP A 426 -20.95 -10.19 2.20
C ASP A 426 -20.47 -11.01 3.40
N ASN A 427 -20.60 -12.33 3.34
CA ASN A 427 -20.02 -13.24 4.33
C ASN A 427 -19.01 -14.17 3.68
N LEU A 428 -17.82 -14.24 4.24
CA LEU A 428 -16.86 -15.27 3.90
C LEU A 428 -16.88 -16.34 4.99
N ALA A 429 -17.07 -17.60 4.58
CA ALA A 429 -16.91 -18.75 5.45
C ALA A 429 -15.77 -19.64 4.94
N ILE A 430 -14.94 -20.08 5.88
CA ILE A 430 -13.76 -20.89 5.60
C ILE A 430 -13.95 -22.24 6.25
N PHE A 431 -13.81 -23.29 5.43
CA PHE A 431 -13.98 -24.66 5.86
C PHE A 431 -12.68 -25.44 5.68
N GLU A 432 -12.35 -26.25 6.68
CA GLU A 432 -11.34 -27.30 6.58
C GLU A 432 -12.08 -28.64 6.67
N ASN A 433 -11.96 -29.48 5.65
CA ASN A 433 -12.62 -30.80 5.58
C ASN A 433 -14.12 -30.75 5.94
N SER A 434 -14.84 -29.76 5.40
CA SER A 434 -16.27 -29.46 5.67
C SER A 434 -16.60 -28.90 7.05
N SER A 435 -15.62 -28.73 7.95
CA SER A 435 -15.80 -28.08 9.24
C SER A 435 -15.49 -26.58 9.14
N SER A 436 -16.38 -25.72 9.61
CA SER A 436 -16.16 -24.26 9.61
C SER A 436 -15.07 -23.89 10.61
N ILE A 437 -13.93 -23.38 10.13
CA ILE A 437 -12.80 -22.95 10.97
C ILE A 437 -12.76 -21.44 11.19
N GLN A 438 -13.38 -20.65 10.30
CA GLN A 438 -13.46 -19.20 10.43
C GLN A 438 -14.62 -18.62 9.60
N GLN A 439 -15.20 -17.51 10.07
CA GLN A 439 -16.16 -16.73 9.30
C GLN A 439 -15.92 -15.22 9.50
N GLN A 440 -16.13 -14.45 8.44
CA GLN A 440 -15.94 -13.00 8.44
C GLN A 440 -16.99 -12.30 7.60
N ALA A 441 -17.72 -11.40 8.24
CA ALA A 441 -18.53 -10.43 7.52
C ALA A 441 -17.63 -9.36 6.87
N MET A 442 -17.86 -9.08 5.59
CA MET A 442 -17.15 -8.09 4.79
C MET A 442 -18.11 -6.95 4.41
N TRP A 443 -17.73 -5.73 4.75
CA TRP A 443 -18.59 -4.53 4.79
C TRP A 443 -18.71 -3.85 3.46
N THR A 444 -19.87 -3.21 3.21
CA THR A 444 -20.17 -2.39 2.02
C THR A 444 -19.08 -1.38 1.72
N THR A 445 -18.75 -1.22 0.44
CA THR A 445 -17.77 -0.26 -0.06
C THR A 445 -18.46 0.57 -1.12
N SER A 446 -18.07 1.84 -1.24
CA SER A 446 -18.60 2.66 -2.33
C SER A 446 -18.16 2.08 -3.67
N LEU A 447 -19.12 1.87 -4.59
CA LEU A 447 -18.85 1.40 -5.94
C LEU A 447 -18.58 2.53 -6.95
N SER A 448 -18.64 3.79 -6.52
CA SER A 448 -18.37 4.94 -7.39
C SER A 448 -16.95 4.85 -7.96
N ASP A 449 -16.84 4.91 -9.29
CA ASP A 449 -15.54 4.95 -9.98
C ASP A 449 -14.68 6.06 -9.39
N GLY A 450 -13.41 5.73 -9.13
CA GLY A 450 -12.46 6.61 -8.45
C GLY A 450 -12.35 7.99 -9.09
N SER A 451 -13.15 8.93 -8.61
CA SER A 451 -12.89 10.35 -8.70
C SER A 451 -11.71 10.65 -7.77
N LEU A 452 -10.63 11.21 -8.32
CA LEU A 452 -9.46 11.69 -7.57
C LEU A 452 -9.76 12.89 -6.64
N GLY A 453 -11.03 13.19 -6.38
CA GLY A 453 -11.44 14.18 -5.40
C GLY A 453 -12.45 13.57 -4.45
N ASP A 454 -11.99 13.01 -3.34
CA ASP A 454 -12.62 13.13 -2.02
C ASP A 454 -11.67 12.59 -0.94
N GLY A 455 -11.30 13.46 0.01
CA GLY A 455 -10.14 13.33 0.90
C GLY A 455 -10.25 12.35 2.06
N GLU A 456 -11.22 11.44 2.07
CA GLU A 456 -11.10 10.17 2.76
C GLU A 456 -11.43 9.10 1.76
N THR A 457 -10.45 8.24 1.55
CA THR A 457 -10.62 6.99 0.84
C THR A 457 -11.65 6.17 1.62
N THR A 458 -12.94 6.26 1.28
CA THR A 458 -13.74 5.03 1.31
C THR A 458 -12.99 4.11 0.36
N PRO A 459 -12.33 3.07 0.87
CA PRO A 459 -11.37 2.37 0.05
C PRO A 459 -12.20 1.74 -1.09
N TYR A 460 -11.75 1.95 -2.33
CA TYR A 460 -12.39 1.41 -3.53
C TYR A 460 -12.68 -0.09 -3.37
N ALA A 461 -11.83 -0.76 -2.59
CA ALA A 461 -12.09 -2.06 -2.01
C ALA A 461 -11.49 -2.15 -0.60
N GLU A 462 -12.11 -2.92 0.30
CA GLU A 462 -11.65 -3.11 1.68
C GLU A 462 -10.83 -4.38 1.86
N ASP A 463 -9.94 -4.34 2.86
CA ASP A 463 -8.96 -5.38 3.14
C ASP A 463 -9.32 -6.16 4.37
N TYR A 464 -9.29 -7.48 4.25
CA TYR A 464 -9.54 -8.38 5.36
C TYR A 464 -8.38 -9.34 5.48
N SER A 465 -7.69 -9.30 6.63
CA SER A 465 -6.70 -10.30 7.01
C SER A 465 -7.27 -11.17 8.12
N LEU A 466 -7.32 -12.47 7.88
CA LEU A 466 -7.91 -13.45 8.78
C LEU A 466 -6.90 -14.51 9.16
N SER A 467 -6.88 -14.84 10.44
CA SER A 467 -6.18 -16.02 10.94
C SER A 467 -7.18 -17.06 11.43
N ALA A 468 -6.90 -18.32 11.15
CA ALA A 468 -7.63 -19.46 11.69
C ALA A 468 -6.64 -20.55 12.11
N ALA A 469 -7.09 -21.43 13.01
CA ALA A 469 -6.37 -22.64 13.36
C ALA A 469 -7.23 -23.84 12.96
N GLY A 470 -6.62 -24.81 12.28
CA GLY A 470 -7.27 -26.06 11.89
C GLY A 470 -6.41 -27.26 12.28
N ASN A 471 -6.99 -28.45 12.09
CA ASN A 471 -6.36 -29.74 12.31
C ASN A 471 -6.57 -30.57 11.03
N PRO A 472 -5.63 -30.51 10.07
CA PRO A 472 -5.77 -31.26 8.83
C PRO A 472 -5.76 -32.76 9.12
N MET A 473 -6.53 -33.51 8.34
CA MET A 473 -6.44 -34.97 8.39
C MET A 473 -5.12 -35.41 7.74
N PRO A 474 -4.39 -36.37 8.34
CA PRO A 474 -3.27 -37.01 7.65
C PRO A 474 -3.76 -37.65 6.35
N ALA A 475 -2.96 -37.56 5.30
CA ALA A 475 -3.25 -38.27 4.05
C ALA A 475 -3.19 -39.78 4.34
N ASN A 476 -4.28 -40.50 4.04
CA ASN A 476 -4.31 -41.96 4.05
C ASN A 476 -3.40 -42.53 2.96
#